data_AF-A0A6A6BQM2-F1
#
_entry.id   AF-A0A6A6BQM2-F1
#
_cell.length_a   1.000
_cell.length_b   1.000
_cell.length_c   1.000
_cell.angle_alpha   90.00
_cell.angle_beta   90.00
_cell.angle_gamma   90.00
#
_symmetry.space_group_name_H-M   'P 1'
#
loop_
_entity.id
_entity.type
_entity.pdbx_description
1 polymer ?
#
loop_
_entity_poly.entity_id
_entity_poly.type
_entity_poly.pdbx_seq_one_letter_code
_entity_poly.pdbx_strand_id
1 'polypeptide(L)'
;MTTQHAWEIQKYLMDREFPFTWLKSWQFALFRTYGIPTISKLLVQTKQLSTCGNAPRRYVDTEVLIQEFTAYAPNSERANSAIARMNYLHDMYRKSGKISNSDLLYTLSLFALEPVRWISRYEWRQLTPMELCAIGTFWKSVGDAMDISYHVLPSNGAGWRDGLQWYQEVLDWSQAYEAECMIPDGANRRTADETTAILLYDVPEFLKDAGLKVVTASMDDRLRKAM
;
A
#
# COMPACT_ATOMS: atom_id res chain seq x y z
N MET A 1 0.12 4.19 -22.89
CA MET A 1 -1.00 3.33 -22.42
C MET A 1 -2.00 4.23 -21.73
N THR A 2 -3.31 4.07 -21.96
CA THR A 2 -4.33 4.86 -21.24
C THR A 2 -4.56 4.26 -19.85
N THR A 3 -5.12 5.03 -18.91
CA THR A 3 -5.50 4.53 -17.58
C THR A 3 -6.49 3.37 -17.66
N GLN A 4 -7.40 3.38 -18.65
CA GLN A 4 -8.34 2.29 -18.89
C GLN A 4 -7.62 0.97 -19.22
N HIS A 5 -6.69 0.97 -20.18
CA HIS A 5 -5.91 -0.22 -20.52
C HIS A 5 -5.05 -0.69 -19.35
N ALA A 6 -4.46 0.26 -18.60
CA ALA A 6 -3.66 -0.03 -17.43
C ALA A 6 -4.47 -0.72 -16.33
N TRP A 7 -5.68 -0.21 -16.06
CA TRP A 7 -6.62 -0.81 -15.13
C TRP A 7 -7.05 -2.22 -15.56
N GLU A 8 -7.36 -2.45 -16.84
CA GLU A 8 -7.76 -3.77 -17.34
C GLU A 8 -6.66 -4.83 -17.12
N ILE A 9 -5.41 -4.48 -17.43
CA ILE A 9 -4.26 -5.35 -17.19
C ILE A 9 -4.07 -5.62 -15.70
N GLN A 10 -4.05 -4.57 -14.87
CA GLN A 10 -3.89 -4.72 -13.43
C GLN A 10 -5.02 -5.57 -12.81
N LYS A 11 -6.26 -5.33 -13.22
CA LYS A 11 -7.42 -6.09 -12.77
C LYS A 11 -7.32 -7.55 -13.18
N TYR A 12 -6.84 -7.85 -14.38
CA TYR A 12 -6.61 -9.22 -14.80
C TYR A 12 -5.58 -9.92 -13.91
N LEU A 13 -4.44 -9.27 -13.63
CA LEU A 13 -3.42 -9.81 -12.73
C LEU A 13 -3.97 -10.07 -11.33
N MET A 14 -4.73 -9.12 -10.80
CA MET A 14 -5.32 -9.18 -9.47
C MET A 14 -6.44 -10.23 -9.37
N ASP A 15 -7.34 -10.34 -10.35
CA ASP A 15 -8.52 -11.21 -10.22
C ASP A 15 -8.32 -12.62 -10.76
N ARG A 16 -7.38 -12.80 -11.69
CA ARG A 16 -7.27 -14.05 -12.48
C ARG A 16 -5.94 -14.73 -12.31
N GLU A 17 -4.84 -13.98 -12.30
CA GLU A 17 -3.52 -14.60 -12.39
C GLU A 17 -2.85 -14.80 -11.03
N PHE A 18 -2.89 -13.79 -10.16
CA PHE A 18 -2.21 -13.81 -8.86
C PHE A 18 -3.12 -13.41 -7.69
N PRO A 19 -4.39 -13.83 -7.60
CA PRO A 19 -5.36 -13.25 -6.66
C PRO A 19 -4.95 -13.38 -5.19
N PHE A 20 -4.45 -14.54 -4.79
CA PHE A 20 -4.01 -14.76 -3.42
C PHE A 20 -2.79 -13.89 -3.08
N THR A 21 -1.74 -13.96 -3.90
CA THR A 21 -0.49 -13.23 -3.65
C THR A 21 -0.67 -11.73 -3.74
N TRP A 22 -1.48 -11.25 -4.68
CA TRP A 22 -1.82 -9.84 -4.81
C TRP A 22 -2.52 -9.32 -3.55
N LEU A 23 -3.56 -10.02 -3.09
CA LEU A 23 -4.26 -9.66 -1.85
C LEU A 23 -3.29 -9.67 -0.66
N LYS A 24 -2.50 -10.73 -0.49
CA LYS A 24 -1.53 -10.82 0.61
C LYS A 24 -0.48 -9.72 0.57
N SER A 25 -0.01 -9.33 -0.62
CA SER A 25 0.94 -8.23 -0.76
C SER A 25 0.38 -6.89 -0.24
N TRP A 26 -0.90 -6.59 -0.49
CA TRP A 26 -1.55 -5.39 0.04
C TRP A 26 -1.80 -5.46 1.54
N GLN A 27 -2.12 -6.64 2.08
CA GLN A 27 -2.21 -6.81 3.53
C GLN A 27 -0.85 -6.52 4.21
N PHE A 28 0.26 -6.91 3.57
CA PHE A 28 1.61 -6.65 4.06
C PHE A 28 2.14 -5.24 3.77
N ALA A 29 1.61 -4.55 2.76
CA ALA A 29 1.85 -3.12 2.55
C ALA A 29 1.49 -2.31 3.81
N LEU A 30 0.40 -2.66 4.51
CA LEU A 30 0.03 -2.00 5.77
C LEU A 30 1.14 -2.11 6.82
N PHE A 31 1.73 -3.29 7.00
CA PHE A 31 2.84 -3.47 7.94
C PHE A 31 4.02 -2.56 7.59
N ARG A 32 4.33 -2.37 6.30
CA ARG A 32 5.39 -1.44 5.88
C ARG A 32 5.13 0.00 6.24
N THR A 33 3.87 0.44 6.22
CA THR A 33 3.51 1.78 6.72
C THR A 33 3.71 1.90 8.23
N TYR A 34 3.50 0.82 8.98
CA TYR A 34 3.72 0.82 10.43
C TYR A 34 5.20 0.94 10.78
N GLY A 35 6.11 0.52 9.89
CA GLY A 35 7.55 0.69 10.08
C GLY A 35 8.03 2.14 10.03
N ILE A 36 7.18 3.08 9.62
CA ILE A 36 7.49 4.51 9.52
C ILE A 36 6.87 5.25 10.72
N PRO A 37 7.66 5.79 11.67
CA PRO A 37 7.12 6.36 12.90
C PRO A 37 6.17 7.54 12.72
N THR A 38 6.32 8.36 11.67
CA THR A 38 5.39 9.46 11.35
C THR A 38 3.98 8.92 11.09
N ILE A 39 3.87 7.79 10.39
CA ILE A 39 2.60 7.14 10.07
C ILE A 39 2.07 6.36 11.28
N SER A 40 2.87 5.49 11.88
CA SER A 40 2.42 4.61 12.97
C SER A 40 1.96 5.39 14.21
N LYS A 41 2.66 6.48 14.57
CA LYS A 41 2.25 7.35 15.69
C LYS A 41 0.89 7.98 15.44
N LEU A 42 0.61 8.42 14.21
CA LEU A 42 -0.70 8.97 13.88
C LEU A 42 -1.79 7.88 13.99
N LEU A 43 -1.52 6.67 13.51
CA LEU A 43 -2.45 5.54 13.62
C LEU A 43 -2.76 5.19 15.08
N VAL A 44 -1.75 5.20 15.95
CA VAL A 44 -1.93 5.02 17.40
C VAL A 44 -2.73 6.16 18.02
N GLN A 45 -2.42 7.41 17.68
CA GLN A 45 -3.12 8.58 18.22
C GLN A 45 -4.60 8.61 17.85
N THR A 46 -4.95 8.20 16.64
CA THR A 46 -6.35 8.11 16.18
C THR A 46 -7.10 6.92 16.77
N LYS A 47 -6.38 5.95 17.35
CA LYS A 47 -6.91 4.67 17.86
C LYS A 47 -7.66 3.85 16.82
N GLN A 48 -7.48 4.15 15.52
CA GLN A 48 -8.22 3.48 14.45
C GLN A 48 -7.58 2.15 14.05
N LEU A 49 -6.25 2.00 14.19
CA LEU A 49 -5.51 0.75 13.90
C LEU A 49 -4.63 0.29 15.08
N SER A 50 -4.97 0.70 16.31
CA SER A 50 -4.17 0.37 17.50
C SER A 50 -5.01 -0.07 18.69
N THR A 51 -6.28 -0.41 18.45
CA THR A 51 -7.18 -0.95 19.46
C THR A 51 -8.04 -2.04 18.84
N CYS A 52 -8.20 -3.16 19.53
CA CYS A 52 -9.02 -4.30 19.11
C CYS A 52 -10.47 -3.91 18.71
N GLY A 53 -11.07 -2.92 19.38
CA GLY A 53 -12.45 -2.48 19.07
C GLY A 53 -12.60 -1.70 17.75
N ASN A 54 -11.54 -1.06 17.24
CA ASN A 54 -11.61 -0.22 16.05
C ASN A 54 -10.81 -0.79 14.86
N ALA A 55 -9.71 -1.50 15.12
CA ALA A 55 -8.78 -1.96 14.10
C ALA A 55 -9.44 -2.82 13.00
N PRO A 56 -10.30 -3.81 13.32
CA PRO A 56 -10.97 -4.61 12.29
C PRO A 56 -11.83 -3.76 11.35
N ARG A 57 -12.58 -2.79 11.90
CA ARG A 57 -13.41 -1.89 11.09
C ARG A 57 -12.54 -1.01 10.21
N ARG A 58 -11.51 -0.36 10.75
CA ARG A 58 -10.64 0.52 9.97
C ARG A 58 -9.90 -0.24 8.86
N TYR A 59 -9.52 -1.49 9.12
CA TYR A 59 -8.93 -2.39 8.14
C TYR A 59 -9.89 -2.63 6.97
N VAL A 60 -11.14 -3.04 7.26
CA VAL A 60 -12.18 -3.27 6.24
C VAL A 60 -12.55 -1.97 5.51
N ASP A 61 -12.66 -0.83 6.21
CA ASP A 61 -12.92 0.48 5.59
C ASP A 61 -11.82 0.86 4.58
N THR A 62 -10.56 0.50 4.86
CA THR A 62 -9.45 0.71 3.92
C THR A 62 -9.58 -0.21 2.70
N GLU A 63 -9.85 -1.49 2.95
CA GLU A 63 -10.02 -2.50 1.91
C GLU A 63 -11.14 -2.13 0.94
N VAL A 64 -12.31 -1.73 1.46
CA VAL A 64 -13.46 -1.33 0.63
C VAL A 64 -13.07 -0.17 -0.29
N LEU A 65 -12.48 0.91 0.24
CA LEU A 65 -12.08 2.05 -0.59
C LEU A 65 -11.11 1.65 -1.70
N ILE A 66 -10.11 0.82 -1.39
CA ILE A 66 -9.13 0.35 -2.38
C ILE A 66 -9.79 -0.55 -3.42
N GLN A 67 -10.66 -1.48 -3.00
CA GLN A 67 -11.39 -2.35 -3.92
C GLN A 67 -12.28 -1.54 -4.85
N GLU A 68 -12.94 -0.48 -4.40
CA GLU A 68 -13.81 0.34 -5.25
C GLU A 68 -13.05 0.98 -6.43
N PHE A 69 -11.86 1.56 -6.20
CA PHE A 69 -11.11 2.20 -7.29
C PHE A 69 -10.20 1.24 -8.07
N THR A 70 -9.98 0.01 -7.59
CA THR A 70 -9.19 -1.01 -8.30
C THR A 70 -10.05 -2.04 -9.04
N ALA A 71 -11.26 -2.34 -8.56
CA ALA A 71 -12.15 -3.33 -9.16
C ALA A 71 -13.05 -2.77 -10.27
N TYR A 72 -13.27 -1.45 -10.31
CA TYR A 72 -14.13 -0.77 -11.28
C TYR A 72 -13.32 0.17 -12.18
N ALA A 73 -13.84 0.43 -13.38
CA ALA A 73 -13.16 1.25 -14.38
C ALA A 73 -12.83 2.65 -13.83
N PRO A 74 -11.70 3.27 -14.20
CA PRO A 74 -11.26 4.57 -13.67
C PRO A 74 -12.27 5.70 -13.84
N ASN A 75 -13.09 5.66 -14.88
CA ASN A 75 -14.15 6.65 -15.15
C ASN A 75 -15.49 6.32 -14.48
N SER A 76 -15.59 5.22 -13.73
CA SER A 76 -16.82 4.83 -13.06
C SER A 76 -17.13 5.72 -11.86
N GLU A 77 -18.42 5.88 -11.53
CA GLU A 77 -18.85 6.58 -10.33
C GLU A 77 -18.28 5.94 -9.06
N ARG A 78 -18.18 4.61 -9.02
CA ARG A 78 -17.65 3.85 -7.88
C ARG A 78 -16.19 4.17 -7.60
N ALA A 79 -15.34 4.09 -8.62
CA ALA A 79 -13.91 4.39 -8.47
C ALA A 79 -13.69 5.85 -8.03
N ASN A 80 -14.37 6.80 -8.69
CA ASN A 80 -14.21 8.22 -8.38
C ASN A 80 -14.76 8.59 -7.00
N SER A 81 -15.90 8.01 -6.59
CA SER A 81 -16.48 8.24 -5.26
C SER A 81 -15.58 7.72 -4.14
N ALA A 82 -14.92 6.58 -4.35
CA ALA A 82 -13.98 6.02 -3.38
C ALA A 82 -12.72 6.87 -3.23
N ILE A 83 -12.12 7.34 -4.34
CA ILE A 83 -10.98 8.25 -4.29
C ILE A 83 -11.38 9.57 -3.63
N ALA A 84 -12.54 10.15 -3.97
CA ALA A 84 -13.04 11.36 -3.33
C ALA A 84 -13.26 11.17 -1.82
N ARG A 85 -13.80 10.01 -1.40
CA ARG A 85 -13.97 9.68 0.02
C ARG A 85 -12.62 9.54 0.74
N MET A 86 -11.65 8.88 0.13
CA MET A 86 -10.29 8.77 0.65
C MET A 86 -9.64 10.15 0.81
N ASN A 87 -9.75 11.01 -0.21
CA ASN A 87 -9.23 12.38 -0.16
C ASN A 87 -9.87 13.18 0.97
N TYR A 88 -11.21 13.11 1.13
CA TYR A 88 -11.92 13.76 2.22
C TYR A 88 -11.42 13.32 3.60
N LEU A 89 -11.20 12.02 3.80
CA LEU A 89 -10.72 11.47 5.07
C LEU A 89 -9.27 11.91 5.38
N HIS A 90 -8.42 12.01 4.37
CA HIS A 90 -7.03 12.45 4.55
C HIS A 90 -6.86 13.97 4.62
N ASP A 91 -7.77 14.75 4.05
CA ASP A 91 -7.67 16.21 3.91
C ASP A 91 -7.39 16.93 5.25
N MET A 92 -8.13 16.58 6.32
CA MET A 92 -7.93 17.22 7.62
C MET A 92 -6.54 16.97 8.21
N TYR A 93 -5.97 15.79 7.97
CA TYR A 93 -4.64 15.41 8.45
C TYR A 93 -3.54 16.04 7.61
N ARG A 94 -3.76 16.17 6.29
CA ARG A 94 -2.86 16.92 5.39
C ARG A 94 -2.81 18.39 5.79
N LYS A 95 -3.97 19.04 5.95
CA LYS A 95 -4.07 20.46 6.33
C LYS A 95 -3.48 20.77 7.70
N SER A 96 -3.52 19.81 8.63
CA SER A 96 -2.90 19.93 9.95
C SER A 96 -1.43 19.49 10.00
N GLY A 97 -0.83 19.14 8.86
CA GLY A 97 0.57 18.72 8.77
C GLY A 97 0.88 17.36 9.40
N LYS A 98 -0.14 16.56 9.74
CA LYS A 98 0.00 15.24 10.35
C LYS A 98 0.26 14.12 9.35
N ILE A 99 -0.13 14.32 8.09
CA ILE A 99 0.23 13.45 6.97
C ILE A 99 1.06 14.31 6.01
N SER A 100 2.34 13.97 5.87
CA SER A 100 3.22 14.64 4.92
C SER A 100 2.98 14.14 3.49
N ASN A 101 3.44 14.90 2.50
CA ASN A 101 3.40 14.43 1.11
C ASN A 101 4.26 13.17 0.91
N SER A 102 5.39 13.06 1.61
CA SER A 102 6.25 11.88 1.55
C SER A 102 5.56 10.65 2.14
N ASP A 103 4.82 10.78 3.25
CA ASP A 103 4.04 9.67 3.81
C ASP A 103 2.95 9.20 2.84
N LEU A 104 2.30 10.13 2.12
CA LEU A 104 1.31 9.80 1.08
C LEU A 104 1.96 9.10 -0.11
N LEU A 105 3.06 9.64 -0.64
CA LEU A 105 3.76 9.05 -1.77
C LEU A 105 4.31 7.66 -1.44
N TYR A 106 4.84 7.47 -0.23
CA TYR A 106 5.28 6.17 0.26
C TYR A 106 4.10 5.21 0.41
N THR A 107 2.98 5.63 0.99
CA THR A 107 1.81 4.75 1.09
C THR A 107 1.27 4.35 -0.29
N LEU A 108 1.23 5.29 -1.25
CA LEU A 108 0.85 5.04 -2.64
C LEU A 108 1.83 4.05 -3.31
N SER A 109 3.14 4.24 -3.11
CA SER A 109 4.17 3.38 -3.73
C SER A 109 3.98 1.93 -3.33
N LEU A 110 3.66 1.66 -2.06
CA LEU A 110 3.50 0.29 -1.57
C LEU A 110 2.42 -0.49 -2.33
N PHE A 111 1.32 0.15 -2.72
CA PHE A 111 0.28 -0.53 -3.49
C PHE A 111 0.71 -0.88 -4.93
N ALA A 112 1.63 -0.11 -5.51
CA ALA A 112 2.23 -0.40 -6.81
C ALA A 112 3.36 -1.43 -6.71
N LEU A 113 4.20 -1.34 -5.67
CA LEU A 113 5.47 -2.08 -5.57
C LEU A 113 5.32 -3.45 -4.89
N GLU A 114 4.47 -3.56 -3.87
CA GLU A 114 4.34 -4.80 -3.09
C GLU A 114 3.81 -5.98 -3.91
N PRO A 115 2.78 -5.84 -4.77
CA PRO A 115 2.34 -6.94 -5.62
C PRO A 115 3.48 -7.48 -6.47
N VAL A 116 4.26 -6.59 -7.09
CA VAL A 116 5.40 -6.98 -7.93
C VAL A 116 6.43 -7.75 -7.11
N ARG A 117 6.82 -7.21 -5.94
CA ARG A 117 7.81 -7.86 -5.07
C ARG A 117 7.37 -9.25 -4.61
N TRP A 118 6.10 -9.41 -4.26
CA TRP A 118 5.56 -10.68 -3.81
C TRP A 118 5.43 -11.69 -4.95
N ILE A 119 4.91 -11.29 -6.11
CA ILE A 119 4.84 -12.13 -7.31
C ILE A 119 6.24 -12.60 -7.68
N SER A 120 7.22 -11.69 -7.72
CA SER A 120 8.61 -12.03 -8.04
C SER A 120 9.23 -13.09 -7.13
N ARG A 121 8.74 -13.22 -5.88
CA ARG A 121 9.29 -14.12 -4.86
C ARG A 121 8.52 -15.42 -4.73
N TYR A 122 7.20 -15.39 -4.88
CA TYR A 122 6.33 -16.50 -4.50
C TYR A 122 5.55 -17.10 -5.66
N GLU A 123 5.49 -16.43 -6.80
CA GLU A 123 4.72 -16.89 -7.95
C GLU A 123 5.59 -17.57 -9.00
N TRP A 124 4.91 -18.30 -9.88
CA TRP A 124 5.51 -19.15 -10.91
C TRP A 124 6.16 -18.36 -12.07
N ARG A 125 5.89 -17.05 -12.18
CA ARG A 125 6.52 -16.15 -13.16
C ARG A 125 6.70 -14.74 -12.64
N GLN A 126 7.55 -13.99 -13.34
CA GLN A 126 7.73 -12.56 -13.15
C GLN A 126 6.69 -11.76 -13.96
N LEU A 127 6.44 -10.52 -13.55
CA LEU A 127 5.67 -9.59 -14.36
C LEU A 127 6.49 -9.09 -15.57
N THR A 128 5.81 -8.92 -16.69
CA THR A 128 6.40 -8.39 -17.92
C THR A 128 6.58 -6.87 -17.84
N PRO A 129 7.45 -6.27 -18.67
CA PRO A 129 7.57 -4.80 -18.74
C PRO A 129 6.24 -4.08 -19.07
N MET A 130 5.35 -4.72 -19.82
CA MET A 130 4.02 -4.16 -20.13
C MET A 130 3.12 -4.14 -18.89
N GLU A 131 3.14 -5.21 -18.09
CA GLU A 131 2.39 -5.31 -16.84
C GLU A 131 2.90 -4.31 -15.81
N LEU A 132 4.22 -4.15 -15.68
CA LEU A 132 4.82 -3.11 -14.84
C LEU A 132 4.44 -1.69 -15.30
N CYS A 133 4.45 -1.46 -16.61
CA CYS A 133 3.99 -0.20 -17.20
C CYS A 133 2.51 0.08 -16.88
N ALA A 134 1.66 -0.95 -16.91
CA ALA A 134 0.26 -0.84 -16.55
C ALA A 134 0.08 -0.49 -15.05
N ILE A 135 0.74 -1.21 -14.15
CA ILE A 135 0.72 -0.92 -12.71
C ILE A 135 1.17 0.52 -12.45
N GLY A 136 2.29 0.95 -13.04
CA GLY A 136 2.79 2.31 -12.87
C GLY A 136 1.85 3.37 -13.44
N THR A 137 1.25 3.12 -14.62
CA THR A 137 0.27 4.04 -15.22
C THR A 137 -0.98 4.18 -14.35
N PHE A 138 -1.49 3.06 -13.82
CA PHE A 138 -2.67 3.05 -12.96
C PHE A 138 -2.41 3.77 -11.63
N TRP A 139 -1.35 3.40 -10.90
CA TRP A 139 -1.09 3.99 -9.58
C TRP A 139 -0.61 5.44 -9.65
N LYS A 140 0.08 5.85 -10.72
CA LYS A 140 0.29 7.28 -10.98
C LYS A 140 -1.03 8.01 -11.11
N SER A 141 -2.00 7.48 -11.88
CA SER A 141 -3.29 8.15 -12.06
C SER A 141 -4.09 8.27 -10.75
N VAL A 142 -3.99 7.28 -9.86
CA VAL A 142 -4.58 7.36 -8.52
C VAL A 142 -3.89 8.45 -7.70
N GLY A 143 -2.56 8.52 -7.72
CA GLY A 143 -1.84 9.57 -6.99
C GLY A 143 -2.05 10.98 -7.55
N ASP A 144 -2.21 11.12 -8.87
CA ASP A 144 -2.65 12.37 -9.51
C ASP A 144 -4.03 12.77 -8.96
N ALA A 145 -4.99 11.84 -8.89
CA ALA A 145 -6.33 12.08 -8.36
C ALA A 145 -6.37 12.33 -6.83
N MET A 146 -5.29 12.01 -6.12
CA MET A 146 -5.10 12.30 -4.69
C MET A 146 -4.36 13.63 -4.45
N ASP A 147 -3.99 14.36 -5.50
CA ASP A 147 -3.13 15.55 -5.43
C ASP A 147 -1.82 15.27 -4.68
N ILE A 148 -1.21 14.11 -4.93
CA ILE A 148 0.12 13.77 -4.41
C ILE A 148 1.17 14.44 -5.28
N SER A 149 2.04 15.23 -4.65
CA SER A 149 3.16 15.85 -5.36
C SER A 149 4.28 14.84 -5.60
N TYR A 150 4.81 14.83 -6.81
CA TYR A 150 5.94 13.99 -7.19
C TYR A 150 7.26 14.77 -7.28
N HIS A 151 7.37 15.97 -6.70
CA HIS A 151 8.56 16.85 -6.84
C HIS A 151 9.90 16.20 -6.45
N VAL A 152 9.86 15.16 -5.62
CA VAL A 152 11.03 14.35 -5.21
C VAL A 152 11.50 13.37 -6.29
N LEU A 153 10.69 13.12 -7.31
CA LEU A 153 10.99 12.20 -8.40
C LEU A 153 11.66 12.96 -9.56
N PRO A 154 12.73 12.39 -10.16
CA PRO A 154 13.52 13.06 -11.21
C PRO A 154 12.71 13.60 -12.38
N SER A 155 11.69 12.86 -12.84
CA SER A 155 10.92 13.24 -14.03
C SER A 155 9.67 14.06 -13.75
N ASN A 156 9.43 14.51 -12.52
CA ASN A 156 8.24 15.33 -12.20
C ASN A 156 8.13 16.59 -13.06
N GLY A 157 9.25 17.24 -13.37
CA GLY A 157 9.26 18.46 -14.19
C GLY A 157 9.06 18.21 -15.69
N ALA A 158 9.78 17.23 -16.24
CA ALA A 158 9.73 16.92 -17.68
C ALA A 158 8.55 16.01 -18.08
N GLY A 159 7.95 15.33 -17.09
CA GLY A 159 7.03 14.22 -17.28
C GLY A 159 7.76 12.89 -17.48
N TRP A 160 7.05 11.80 -17.16
CA TRP A 160 7.52 10.44 -17.45
C TRP A 160 7.13 10.05 -18.87
N ARG A 161 8.00 9.29 -19.55
CA ARG A 161 7.74 8.70 -20.86
C ARG A 161 6.53 7.76 -20.83
N ASP A 162 6.45 6.96 -19.78
CA ASP A 162 5.44 5.92 -19.59
C ASP A 162 5.32 5.54 -18.10
N GLY A 163 4.35 4.69 -17.77
CA GLY A 163 4.16 4.22 -16.39
C GLY A 163 5.31 3.38 -15.85
N LEU A 164 6.12 2.75 -16.72
CA LEU A 164 7.28 1.97 -16.30
C LEU A 164 8.39 2.87 -15.74
N GLN A 165 8.62 4.03 -16.37
CA GLN A 165 9.56 5.01 -15.85
C GLN A 165 9.10 5.55 -14.48
N TRP A 166 7.81 5.89 -14.33
CA TRP A 166 7.27 6.32 -13.04
C TRP A 166 7.43 5.22 -11.96
N TYR A 167 7.13 3.97 -12.32
CA TYR A 167 7.29 2.82 -11.44
C TYR A 167 8.74 2.68 -10.94
N GLN A 168 9.72 2.80 -11.84
CA GLN A 168 11.13 2.69 -11.47
C GLN A 168 11.58 3.84 -10.56
N GLU A 169 11.19 5.07 -10.87
CA GLU A 169 11.55 6.23 -10.03
C GLU A 169 10.92 6.16 -8.63
N VAL A 170 9.67 5.70 -8.54
CA VAL A 170 9.00 5.48 -7.26
C VAL A 170 9.62 4.31 -6.49
N LEU A 171 10.05 3.24 -7.16
CA LEU A 171 10.78 2.14 -6.55
C LEU A 171 12.08 2.63 -5.91
N ASP A 172 12.91 3.33 -6.67
CA ASP A 172 14.20 3.84 -6.21
C ASP A 172 14.02 4.83 -5.04
N TRP A 173 13.06 5.75 -5.19
CA TRP A 173 12.72 6.71 -4.13
C TRP A 173 12.19 6.02 -2.87
N SER A 174 11.28 5.04 -3.00
CA SER A 174 10.70 4.32 -1.87
C SER A 174 11.77 3.53 -1.10
N GLN A 175 12.73 2.92 -1.79
CA GLN A 175 13.83 2.20 -1.14
C GLN A 175 14.72 3.13 -0.30
N ALA A 176 15.00 4.34 -0.82
CA ALA A 176 15.75 5.38 -0.11
C ALA A 176 14.97 5.92 1.09
N TYR A 177 13.68 6.22 0.89
CA TYR A 177 12.78 6.70 1.95
C TYR A 177 12.71 5.70 3.12
N GLU A 178 12.57 4.40 2.82
CA GLU A 178 12.60 3.38 3.87
C GLU A 178 13.96 3.25 4.56
N ALA A 179 15.07 3.42 3.83
CA ALA A 179 16.40 3.34 4.44
C ALA A 179 16.61 4.44 5.49
N GLU A 180 15.96 5.59 5.30
CA GLU A 180 16.01 6.73 6.21
C GLU A 180 14.94 6.66 7.32
N CYS A 181 13.70 6.34 6.96
CA CYS A 181 12.53 6.54 7.82
C CYS A 181 12.01 5.25 8.47
N MET A 182 12.37 4.06 7.99
CA MET A 182 11.91 2.80 8.57
C MET A 182 12.78 2.39 9.77
N ILE A 183 12.42 2.90 10.95
CA ILE A 183 13.21 2.76 12.18
C ILE A 183 12.35 2.22 13.34
N PRO A 184 12.97 1.57 14.35
CA PRO A 184 12.25 1.02 15.49
C PRO A 184 11.49 2.09 16.29
N ASP A 185 10.21 1.84 16.58
CA ASP A 185 9.39 2.68 17.45
C ASP A 185 8.26 1.87 18.08
N GLY A 186 7.93 2.13 19.35
CA GLY A 186 6.87 1.39 20.05
C GLY A 186 5.45 1.61 19.49
N ALA A 187 5.24 2.62 18.64
CA ALA A 187 4.00 2.77 17.88
C ALA A 187 3.89 1.76 16.71
N ASN A 188 5.02 1.35 16.14
CA ASN A 188 5.10 0.38 15.05
C ASN A 188 4.60 -0.97 15.55
N ARG A 189 5.16 -1.45 16.68
CA ARG A 189 4.73 -2.71 17.31
C ARG A 189 3.24 -2.74 17.61
N ARG A 190 2.72 -1.67 18.23
CA ARG A 190 1.30 -1.59 18.65
C ARG A 190 0.33 -1.69 17.48
N THR A 191 0.66 -1.09 16.34
CA THR A 191 -0.18 -1.19 15.14
C THR A 191 -0.03 -2.57 14.47
N ALA A 192 1.19 -3.12 14.44
CA ALA A 192 1.44 -4.44 13.90
C ALA A 192 0.76 -5.58 14.69
N ASP A 193 0.69 -5.49 16.01
CA ASP A 193 0.05 -6.50 16.86
C ASP A 193 -1.45 -6.63 16.56
N GLU A 194 -2.16 -5.50 16.44
CA GLU A 194 -3.60 -5.49 16.13
C GLU A 194 -3.88 -6.00 14.71
N THR A 195 -3.06 -5.60 13.73
CA THR A 195 -3.21 -6.12 12.35
C THR A 195 -2.85 -7.61 12.27
N THR A 196 -1.88 -8.08 13.04
CA THR A 196 -1.57 -9.51 13.14
C THR A 196 -2.75 -10.29 13.71
N ALA A 197 -3.42 -9.76 14.74
CA ALA A 197 -4.62 -10.38 15.28
C ALA A 197 -5.74 -10.50 14.24
N ILE A 198 -5.92 -9.49 13.37
CA ILE A 198 -6.87 -9.54 12.25
C ILE A 198 -6.49 -10.65 11.26
N LEU A 199 -5.20 -10.75 10.87
CA LEU A 199 -4.75 -11.78 9.93
C LEU A 199 -4.86 -13.20 10.47
N LEU A 200 -4.79 -13.38 11.79
CA LEU A 200 -4.90 -14.66 12.47
C LEU A 200 -6.30 -14.95 13.00
N TYR A 201 -7.31 -14.15 12.62
CA TYR A 201 -8.67 -14.27 13.14
C TYR A 201 -9.27 -15.67 12.91
N ASP A 202 -9.14 -16.20 11.68
CA ASP A 202 -9.64 -17.52 11.30
C ASP A 202 -8.69 -18.67 11.66
N VAL A 203 -7.51 -18.37 12.25
CA VAL A 203 -6.53 -19.38 12.63
C VAL A 203 -6.92 -19.97 13.99
N PRO A 204 -7.06 -21.31 14.11
CA PRO A 204 -7.36 -21.96 15.38
C PRO A 204 -6.37 -21.55 16.48
N GLU A 205 -6.85 -21.39 17.72
CA GLU A 205 -6.04 -20.85 18.83
C GLU A 205 -4.70 -21.58 19.00
N PHE A 206 -4.70 -22.91 18.90
CA PHE A 206 -3.50 -23.74 19.03
C PHE A 206 -2.48 -23.59 17.89
N LEU A 207 -2.84 -22.93 16.78
CA LEU A 207 -1.96 -22.63 15.65
C LEU A 207 -1.52 -21.17 15.60
N LYS A 208 -2.02 -20.28 16.47
CA LYS A 208 -1.72 -18.85 16.39
C LYS A 208 -0.23 -18.54 16.54
N ASP A 209 0.51 -19.28 17.37
CA ASP A 209 1.96 -19.13 17.49
C ASP A 209 2.70 -19.48 16.19
N ALA A 210 2.24 -20.50 15.47
CA ALA A 210 2.78 -20.85 14.16
C ALA A 210 2.40 -19.77 13.13
N GLY A 211 1.16 -19.28 13.16
CA GLY A 211 0.70 -18.17 12.33
C GLY A 211 1.51 -16.88 12.55
N LEU A 212 1.82 -16.54 13.79
CA LEU A 212 2.67 -15.38 14.14
C LEU A 212 4.06 -15.53 13.51
N LYS A 213 4.64 -16.74 13.52
CA LYS A 213 5.93 -17.00 12.86
C LYS A 213 5.84 -16.84 11.34
N VAL A 214 4.75 -17.28 10.71
CA VAL A 214 4.50 -17.09 9.27
C VAL A 214 4.38 -15.61 8.92
N VAL A 215 3.61 -14.84 9.70
CA VAL A 215 3.49 -13.38 9.52
C VAL A 215 4.85 -12.70 9.66
N THR A 216 5.59 -13.01 10.73
CA THR A 216 6.93 -12.46 10.97
C THR A 216 7.93 -12.82 9.87
N ALA A 217 7.91 -14.07 9.38
CA ALA A 217 8.82 -14.54 8.34
C ALA A 217 8.55 -13.87 6.97
N SER A 218 7.30 -13.48 6.72
CA SER A 218 6.86 -12.81 5.49
C SER A 218 7.34 -11.35 5.40
N MET A 219 7.64 -10.72 6.53
CA MET A 219 8.29 -9.41 6.58
C MET A 219 9.76 -9.53 6.17
N ASP A 220 10.34 -8.52 5.51
CA ASP A 220 11.80 -8.48 5.29
C ASP A 220 12.55 -8.03 6.55
N ASP A 221 13.88 -8.11 6.50
CA ASP A 221 14.74 -7.80 7.66
C ASP A 221 14.62 -6.37 8.15
N ARG A 222 14.45 -5.40 7.24
CA ARG A 222 14.30 -3.99 7.62
C ARG A 222 12.99 -3.80 8.37
N LEU A 223 11.91 -4.34 7.81
CA LEU A 223 10.59 -4.25 8.41
C LEU A 223 10.53 -4.91 9.78
N ARG A 224 11.09 -6.13 9.92
CA ARG A 224 11.15 -6.84 11.21
C ARG A 224 11.94 -6.06 12.27
N LYS A 225 13.04 -5.40 11.89
CA LYS A 225 13.84 -4.61 12.83
C LYS A 225 13.11 -3.35 13.29
N ALA A 226 12.22 -2.80 12.45
CA ALA A 226 11.47 -1.59 12.76
C ALA A 226 10.21 -1.86 13.63
N MET A 227 9.74 -3.11 13.73
CA MET A 227 8.62 -3.49 14.59
C MET A 227 9.06 -3.67 16.05
#